data_AF-A0A0G0XJI9-F1
#
_entry.id   AF-A0A0G0XJI9-F1
#
_cell.length_a   1.000
_cell.length_b   1.000
_cell.length_c   1.000
_cell.angle_alpha   90.00
_cell.angle_beta   90.00
_cell.angle_gamma   90.00
#
_symmetry.space_group_name_H-M   'P 1'
#
loop_
_entity.id
_entity.type
_entity.pdbx_description
1 polymer ?
#
loop_
_entity_poly.entity_id
_entity_poly.type
_entity_poly.pdbx_seq_one_letter_code
_entity_poly.pdbx_strand_id
1 'polypeptide(L)'
;MLTPDYIIGLTDGEGSFTVYLRNPENPIKKKRRVYAEPRFYIKLIEKDKDILYRLKKFFGCGSVYFQRDVRPNHQNCYRYEVYNRNDLKKIIIPFFKKYHLKFNSKKNDFKIFCDLFERICKNEHLNTEGLKFLCNLKAKMH
;
A
#
# COMPACT_ATOMS: atom_id res chain seq x y z
N MET A 1 -6.79 11.71 -19.73
CA MET A 1 -5.98 10.82 -18.86
C MET A 1 -5.86 11.44 -17.47
N LEU A 2 -5.52 10.68 -16.41
CA LEU A 2 -5.17 11.28 -15.12
C LEU A 2 -3.81 11.97 -15.22
N THR A 3 -3.62 13.08 -14.50
CA THR A 3 -2.33 13.78 -14.39
C THR A 3 -1.59 13.31 -13.15
N PRO A 4 -0.25 13.40 -13.11
CA PRO A 4 0.53 13.11 -11.91
C PRO A 4 0.05 13.89 -10.68
N ASP A 5 -0.22 15.19 -10.82
CA ASP A 5 -0.66 16.04 -9.70
C ASP A 5 -2.01 15.61 -9.12
N TYR A 6 -2.95 15.19 -9.98
CA TYR A 6 -4.23 14.64 -9.51
C TYR A 6 -4.01 13.36 -8.70
N ILE A 7 -3.11 12.48 -9.15
CA ILE A 7 -2.80 11.23 -8.45
C ILE A 7 -2.12 11.50 -7.11
N ILE A 8 -1.25 12.51 -7.04
CA ILE A 8 -0.65 12.96 -5.78
C ILE A 8 -1.74 13.44 -4.83
N GLY A 9 -2.61 14.37 -5.25
CA GLY A 9 -3.68 14.87 -4.41
C GLY A 9 -4.65 13.78 -3.95
N LEU A 10 -5.02 12.86 -4.85
CA LEU A 10 -5.86 11.71 -4.51
C LEU A 10 -5.16 10.76 -3.53
N THR A 11 -3.86 10.54 -3.68
CA THR A 11 -3.10 9.68 -2.76
C THR A 11 -2.94 10.33 -1.40
N ASP A 12 -2.75 11.65 -1.35
CA ASP A 12 -2.68 12.39 -0.10
C ASP A 12 -3.97 12.24 0.72
N GLY A 13 -5.14 12.30 0.06
CA GLY A 13 -6.45 12.10 0.70
C GLY A 13 -6.81 10.65 0.99
N GLU A 14 -6.79 9.78 -0.03
CA GLU A 14 -7.44 8.46 -0.02
C GLU A 14 -6.45 7.29 -0.19
N GLY A 15 -5.19 7.58 -0.48
CA GLY A 15 -4.16 6.57 -0.71
C GLY A 15 -3.54 6.04 0.56
N SER A 16 -3.04 4.81 0.52
CA SER A 16 -2.35 4.19 1.65
C SER A 16 -1.18 3.35 1.18
N PHE A 17 -0.04 3.56 1.84
CA PHE A 17 1.12 2.69 1.78
C PHE A 17 1.11 1.82 3.03
N THR A 18 1.26 0.51 2.89
CA THR A 18 1.27 -0.38 4.05
C THR A 18 2.07 -1.64 3.79
N VAL A 19 2.51 -2.30 4.85
CA VAL A 19 3.11 -3.63 4.79
C VAL A 19 2.37 -4.54 5.76
N TYR A 20 1.78 -5.62 5.29
CA TYR A 20 1.24 -6.64 6.20
C TYR A 20 2.37 -7.57 6.64
N LEU A 21 2.66 -7.57 7.94
CA LEU A 21 3.68 -8.43 8.54
C LEU A 21 3.01 -9.58 9.29
N ARG A 22 3.63 -10.75 9.27
CA ARG A 22 3.26 -11.87 10.15
C ARG A 22 3.68 -11.51 11.58
N ASN A 23 2.84 -11.85 12.56
CA ASN A 23 3.20 -11.64 13.96
C ASN A 23 4.34 -12.62 14.33
N PRO A 24 5.53 -12.13 14.73
CA PRO A 24 6.63 -12.98 15.16
C PRO A 24 6.31 -13.79 16.42
N GLU A 25 5.42 -13.31 17.29
CA GLU A 25 5.03 -13.95 18.55
C GLU A 25 3.93 -15.01 18.38
N ASN A 26 3.26 -15.03 17.24
CA ASN A 26 2.22 -16.02 16.95
C ASN A 26 2.41 -16.62 15.53
N PRO A 27 3.44 -17.46 15.33
CA PRO A 27 3.70 -18.06 14.04
C PRO A 27 2.58 -19.04 13.63
N ILE A 28 1.85 -19.64 14.57
CA ILE A 28 0.93 -20.75 14.28
C ILE A 28 -0.37 -20.30 13.60
N LYS A 29 -0.77 -19.03 13.69
CA LYS A 29 -1.93 -18.49 12.95
C LYS A 29 -1.62 -18.40 11.44
N LYS A 30 -1.82 -19.51 10.72
CA LYS A 30 -1.66 -19.75 9.26
C LYS A 30 -2.48 -18.83 8.33
N LYS A 31 -2.96 -17.66 8.76
CA LYS A 31 -3.78 -16.79 7.90
C LYS A 31 -3.00 -16.16 6.74
N ARG A 32 -1.67 -15.97 6.87
CA ARG A 32 -0.82 -15.40 5.82
C ARG A 32 0.23 -16.40 5.37
N ARG A 33 0.30 -16.64 4.05
CA ARG A 33 1.29 -17.53 3.43
C ARG A 33 2.71 -16.93 3.43
N VAL A 34 2.83 -15.60 3.53
CA VAL A 34 4.10 -14.86 3.49
C VAL A 34 4.35 -14.11 4.80
N TYR A 35 5.63 -13.85 5.10
CA TYR A 35 6.04 -13.10 6.29
C TYR A 35 5.84 -11.59 6.15
N ALA A 36 5.96 -11.05 4.93
CA ALA A 36 5.78 -9.63 4.64
C ALA A 36 5.15 -9.41 3.27
N GLU A 37 4.12 -8.56 3.24
CA GLU A 37 3.36 -8.22 2.04
C GLU A 37 3.19 -6.69 1.93
N PRO A 38 4.10 -6.00 1.22
CA PRO A 38 3.97 -4.58 0.95
C PRO A 38 2.87 -4.33 -0.06
N ARG A 39 2.08 -3.27 0.16
CA ARG A 39 0.96 -2.87 -0.69
C ARG A 39 0.83 -1.36 -0.77
N PHE A 40 0.43 -0.88 -1.95
CA PHE A 40 -0.13 0.45 -2.15
C PHE A 40 -1.58 0.30 -2.60
N TYR A 41 -2.49 1.09 -2.04
CA TYR A 41 -3.89 1.07 -2.48
C TYR A 41 -4.59 2.42 -2.34
N ILE A 42 -5.65 2.60 -3.13
CA ILE A 42 -6.64 3.67 -2.98
C ILE A 42 -8.02 2.98 -2.89
N LYS A 43 -8.81 3.37 -1.89
CA LYS A 43 -10.17 2.87 -1.67
C LYS A 43 -11.13 4.02 -1.91
N LEU A 44 -12.16 3.81 -2.73
CA LEU A 44 -13.22 4.79 -2.98
C LEU A 44 -14.58 4.12 -2.84
N ILE A 45 -15.62 4.93 -2.57
CA ILE A 45 -17.00 4.48 -2.64
C ILE A 45 -17.38 4.07 -4.07
N GLU A 46 -18.36 3.18 -4.20
CA GLU A 46 -18.72 2.56 -5.47
C GLU A 46 -19.05 3.57 -6.59
N LYS A 47 -19.70 4.70 -6.26
CA LYS A 47 -20.03 5.74 -7.24
C LYS A 47 -18.80 6.35 -7.94
N ASP A 48 -17.64 6.30 -7.29
CA ASP A 48 -16.39 6.91 -7.76
C ASP A 48 -15.39 5.85 -8.29
N LYS A 49 -15.83 4.60 -8.47
CA LYS A 49 -14.95 3.47 -8.86
C LYS A 49 -14.22 3.67 -10.19
N ASP A 50 -14.76 4.47 -11.10
CA ASP A 50 -14.15 4.71 -12.41
C ASP A 50 -12.76 5.36 -12.31
N ILE A 51 -12.52 6.15 -11.24
CA ILE A 51 -11.19 6.70 -10.94
C ILE A 51 -10.18 5.57 -10.67
N LEU A 52 -10.59 4.50 -10.01
CA LEU A 52 -9.73 3.34 -9.71
C LEU A 52 -9.30 2.60 -10.98
N TYR A 53 -10.22 2.44 -11.94
CA TYR A 53 -9.89 1.86 -13.25
C TYR A 53 -8.96 2.77 -14.07
N ARG A 54 -9.16 4.09 -13.98
CA ARG A 54 -8.26 5.07 -14.59
C ARG A 54 -6.86 5.06 -13.96
N LEU A 55 -6.74 4.84 -12.66
CA LEU A 55 -5.46 4.64 -11.97
C LEU A 55 -4.75 3.38 -12.48
N LYS A 56 -5.47 2.25 -12.57
CA LYS A 56 -4.93 1.01 -13.16
C LYS A 56 -4.42 1.25 -14.57
N LYS A 57 -5.17 1.98 -15.41
CA LYS A 57 -4.74 2.33 -16.78
C LYS A 57 -3.52 3.25 -16.78
N PHE A 58 -3.46 4.23 -15.87
CA PHE A 58 -2.33 5.17 -15.77
C PHE A 58 -1.03 4.47 -15.36
N PHE A 59 -1.08 3.64 -14.33
CA PHE A 59 0.11 2.93 -13.85
C PHE A 59 0.46 1.71 -14.70
N GLY A 60 -0.49 1.18 -15.47
CA GLY A 60 -0.30 -0.05 -16.26
C GLY A 60 -0.17 -1.31 -15.40
N CYS A 61 -0.48 -1.24 -14.11
CA CYS A 61 -0.35 -2.33 -13.16
C CYS A 61 -1.45 -2.28 -12.09
N GLY A 62 -1.45 -3.28 -11.20
CA GLY A 62 -2.42 -3.37 -10.11
C GLY A 62 -3.79 -3.93 -10.50
N SER A 63 -4.62 -4.09 -9.49
CA SER A 63 -5.94 -4.70 -9.58
C SER A 63 -7.01 -3.79 -9.00
N VAL A 64 -8.21 -3.84 -9.59
CA VAL A 64 -9.40 -3.15 -9.07
C VAL A 64 -10.42 -4.21 -8.68
N TYR A 65 -10.93 -4.18 -7.46
CA TYR A 65 -11.90 -5.14 -6.98
C TYR A 65 -12.91 -4.52 -6.02
N PHE A 66 -14.10 -5.14 -5.96
CA PHE A 66 -15.15 -4.79 -5.02
C PHE A 66 -14.76 -5.17 -3.60
N GLN A 67 -15.05 -4.28 -2.65
CA GLN A 67 -14.86 -4.50 -1.23
C GLN A 67 -16.12 -4.06 -0.48
N ARG A 68 -16.87 -5.05 0.00
CA ARG A 68 -18.06 -4.80 0.84
C ARG A 68 -17.67 -4.05 2.11
N ASP A 69 -18.38 -2.96 2.40
CA ASP A 69 -18.27 -2.26 3.68
C ASP A 69 -19.46 -2.65 4.55
N VAL A 70 -19.20 -3.31 5.68
CA VAL A 70 -20.24 -3.88 6.55
C VAL A 70 -20.66 -2.93 7.66
N ARG A 71 -20.06 -1.74 7.73
CA ARG A 71 -20.37 -0.75 8.76
C ARG A 71 -21.76 -0.15 8.50
N PRO A 72 -22.57 0.08 9.54
CA PRO A 72 -23.85 0.78 9.39
C PRO A 72 -23.65 2.12 8.68
N ASN A 73 -24.59 2.48 7.81
CA ASN A 73 -24.60 3.74 7.04
C ASN A 73 -23.38 3.97 6.12
N HIS A 74 -22.59 2.93 5.82
CA HIS A 74 -21.50 3.00 4.84
C HIS A 74 -21.91 2.39 3.50
N GLN A 75 -21.48 3.02 2.41
CA GLN A 75 -21.65 2.47 1.08
C GLN A 75 -20.58 1.42 0.79
N ASN A 76 -20.89 0.49 -0.12
CA ASN A 76 -19.88 -0.40 -0.67
C ASN A 76 -18.75 0.39 -1.33
N CYS A 77 -17.57 -0.21 -1.35
CA CYS A 77 -16.39 0.41 -1.90
C CYS A 77 -15.74 -0.46 -2.96
N TYR A 78 -14.89 0.19 -3.75
CA TYR A 78 -13.93 -0.49 -4.61
C TYR A 78 -12.53 -0.10 -4.16
N ARG A 79 -11.58 -0.96 -4.51
CA ARG A 79 -10.18 -0.74 -4.18
C ARG A 79 -9.30 -0.96 -5.40
N TYR A 80 -8.46 0.02 -5.71
CA TYR A 80 -7.28 -0.17 -6.54
C TYR A 80 -6.12 -0.58 -5.63
N GLU A 81 -5.43 -1.68 -5.93
CA GLU A 81 -4.32 -2.18 -5.13
C GLU A 81 -3.17 -2.71 -5.99
N VAL A 82 -1.94 -2.39 -5.57
CA VAL A 82 -0.69 -2.91 -6.10
C VAL A 82 0.03 -3.63 -4.98
N TYR A 83 0.15 -4.95 -5.09
CA TYR A 83 0.87 -5.81 -4.14
C TYR A 83 2.02 -6.59 -4.80
N ASN A 84 2.10 -6.60 -6.12
CA ASN A 84 3.21 -7.22 -6.84
C ASN A 84 4.50 -6.45 -6.54
N ARG A 85 5.52 -7.14 -6.01
CA ARG A 85 6.79 -6.53 -5.60
C ARG A 85 7.52 -5.86 -6.78
N ASN A 86 7.43 -6.40 -7.98
CA ASN A 86 8.06 -5.80 -9.16
C ASN A 86 7.36 -4.50 -9.57
N ASP A 87 6.03 -4.47 -9.56
CA ASP A 87 5.26 -3.26 -9.87
C ASP A 87 5.51 -2.17 -8.82
N LEU A 88 5.57 -2.55 -7.54
CA LEU A 88 5.93 -1.62 -6.47
C LEU A 88 7.33 -1.03 -6.69
N LYS A 89 8.32 -1.87 -6.98
CA LYS A 89 9.72 -1.48 -7.18
C LYS A 89 9.92 -0.61 -8.43
N LYS A 90 9.30 -0.98 -9.56
CA LYS A 90 9.57 -0.41 -10.88
C LYS A 90 8.62 0.73 -11.26
N ILE A 91 7.43 0.78 -10.68
CA ILE A 91 6.36 1.70 -11.10
C ILE A 91 5.97 2.62 -9.94
N ILE A 92 5.47 2.05 -8.84
CA ILE A 92 4.84 2.84 -7.76
C ILE A 92 5.87 3.66 -6.97
N ILE A 93 6.91 3.03 -6.44
CA ILE A 93 7.96 3.74 -5.67
C ILE A 93 8.63 4.82 -6.53
N PRO A 94 9.06 4.54 -7.78
CA PRO A 94 9.64 5.58 -8.64
C PRO A 94 8.69 6.74 -8.92
N PHE A 95 7.39 6.48 -9.12
CA PHE A 95 6.40 7.53 -9.33
C PHE A 95 6.36 8.50 -8.14
N PHE A 96 6.21 7.99 -6.90
CA PHE A 96 6.11 8.83 -5.70
C PHE A 96 7.46 9.40 -5.22
N LYS A 97 8.59 8.88 -5.72
CA LYS A 97 9.90 9.55 -5.60
C LYS A 97 10.05 10.72 -6.57
N LYS A 98 9.48 10.62 -7.77
CA LYS A 98 9.51 11.68 -8.79
C LYS A 98 8.49 12.79 -8.48
N TYR A 99 7.28 12.40 -8.12
CA TYR A 99 6.17 13.29 -7.78
C TYR A 99 5.92 13.21 -6.28
N HIS A 100 6.17 14.30 -5.58
CA HIS A 100 6.18 14.31 -4.13
C HIS A 100 4.78 14.50 -3.55
N LEU A 101 4.39 13.58 -2.65
CA LEU A 101 3.23 13.72 -1.76
C LEU A 101 3.29 15.07 -1.03
N LYS A 102 2.15 15.68 -0.73
CA LYS A 102 2.07 16.99 -0.08
C LYS A 102 1.83 16.87 1.42
N PHE A 103 1.03 15.89 1.86
CA PHE A 103 0.73 15.71 3.28
C PHE A 103 1.93 15.10 4.02
N ASN A 104 2.33 15.72 5.14
CA ASN A 104 3.49 15.26 5.91
C ASN A 104 3.32 13.84 6.47
N SER A 105 2.11 13.48 6.88
CA SER A 105 1.77 12.10 7.30
C SER A 105 2.04 11.10 6.18
N LYS A 106 1.54 11.38 4.97
CA LYS A 106 1.73 10.51 3.79
C LYS A 106 3.17 10.45 3.32
N LYS A 107 3.92 11.55 3.38
CA LYS A 107 5.37 11.55 3.13
C LYS A 107 6.10 10.62 4.11
N ASN A 108 5.76 10.68 5.39
CA ASN A 108 6.36 9.84 6.42
C ASN A 108 6.00 8.36 6.19
N ASP A 109 4.73 8.05 5.94
CA ASP A 109 4.29 6.69 5.61
C ASP A 109 5.01 6.15 4.37
N PHE A 110 5.12 6.96 3.31
CA PHE A 110 5.82 6.57 2.09
C PHE A 110 7.31 6.33 2.32
N LYS A 111 7.96 7.17 3.14
CA LYS A 111 9.37 7.01 3.52
C LYS A 111 9.58 5.71 4.28
N ILE A 112 8.76 5.44 5.29
CA ILE A 112 8.81 4.20 6.08
C ILE A 112 8.52 2.99 5.19
N PHE A 113 7.53 3.10 4.31
CA PHE A 113 7.20 2.06 3.34
C PHE A 113 8.39 1.73 2.42
N CYS A 114 9.13 2.73 1.94
CA CYS A 114 10.33 2.51 1.14
C CYS A 114 11.42 1.76 1.91
N ASP A 115 11.69 2.13 3.17
CA ASP A 115 12.66 1.45 4.03
C ASP A 115 12.25 -0.01 4.29
N LEU A 116 11.00 -0.22 4.70
CA LEU A 116 10.43 -1.57 4.87
C LEU A 116 10.55 -2.39 3.59
N PHE A 117 10.21 -1.81 2.44
CA PHE A 117 10.28 -2.50 1.15
C PHE A 117 11.71 -2.92 0.79
N GLU A 118 12.70 -2.05 1.00
CA GLU A 118 14.10 -2.36 0.73
C GLU A 118 14.59 -3.53 1.59
N ARG A 119 14.26 -3.53 2.89
CA ARG A 119 14.60 -4.63 3.81
C ARG A 119 13.91 -5.94 3.45
N ILE A 120 12.66 -5.87 2.96
CA ILE A 120 11.94 -7.02 2.43
C ILE A 120 12.66 -7.59 1.20
N CYS A 121 13.16 -6.72 0.31
CA CYS A 121 13.97 -7.15 -0.85
C CYS A 121 15.30 -7.80 -0.45
N LYS A 122 15.88 -7.39 0.68
CA LYS A 122 17.08 -8.02 1.28
C LYS A 122 16.76 -9.29 2.09
N ASN A 123 15.51 -9.74 2.10
CA ASN A 123 15.04 -10.91 2.84
C ASN A 123 15.19 -10.82 4.37
N GLU A 124 15.36 -9.62 4.94
CA GLU A 124 15.51 -9.44 6.40
C GLU A 124 14.28 -9.94 7.18
N HIS A 125 13.10 -9.86 6.57
CA HIS A 125 11.84 -10.37 7.11
C HIS A 125 11.75 -11.90 7.30
N LEU A 126 12.72 -12.68 6.80
CA LEU A 126 12.71 -14.14 6.90
C LEU A 126 13.28 -14.65 8.23
N ASN A 127 14.03 -13.82 8.97
CA ASN A 127 14.49 -14.15 10.31
C ASN A 127 13.67 -13.38 11.37
N THR A 128 13.65 -13.89 12.59
CA THR A 128 12.81 -13.38 13.68
C THR A 128 13.17 -11.95 14.08
N GLU A 129 14.46 -11.63 14.17
CA GLU A 129 14.93 -10.30 14.59
C GLU A 129 14.59 -9.23 13.55
N GLY A 130 14.85 -9.52 12.28
CA GLY A 130 14.48 -8.66 11.16
C GLY A 130 12.98 -8.47 11.08
N LEU A 131 12.18 -9.54 11.24
CA LEU A 131 10.71 -9.40 11.28
C LEU A 131 10.22 -8.52 12.45
N LYS A 132 10.80 -8.68 13.65
CA LYS A 132 10.52 -7.80 14.80
C LYS A 132 10.89 -6.35 14.52
N PHE A 133 12.06 -6.11 13.92
CA PHE A 133 12.49 -4.77 13.52
C PHE A 133 11.50 -4.15 12.52
N LEU A 134 11.09 -4.89 11.49
CA LEU A 134 10.11 -4.44 10.52
C LEU A 134 8.76 -4.12 11.19
N CYS A 135 8.33 -4.91 12.18
CA CYS A 135 7.12 -4.61 12.95
C CYS A 135 7.23 -3.29 13.72
N ASN A 136 8.36 -3.05 14.39
CA ASN A 136 8.62 -1.81 15.13
C ASN A 136 8.66 -0.59 14.21
N LEU A 137 9.25 -0.75 13.01
CA LEU A 137 9.28 0.31 12.02
C LEU A 137 7.89 0.58 11.43
N LYS A 138 7.12 -0.47 11.12
CA LYS A 138 5.72 -0.35 10.67
C LYS A 138 4.85 0.37 11.70
N ALA A 139 5.06 0.14 13.00
CA ALA A 139 4.28 0.79 14.06
C ALA A 139 4.41 2.32 14.09
N LYS A 140 5.40 2.89 13.39
CA LYS A 140 5.59 4.34 13.23
C LYS A 140 4.80 4.92 12.03
N MET A 141 4.16 4.07 11.22
CA MET A 141 3.25 4.51 10.17
C MET A 141 1.90 4.89 10.76
N HIS A 142 1.21 5.84 10.13
CA HIS A 142 -0.14 6.26 10.50
C HIS A 142 -1.23 5.30 9.97
#